data_AF-A0A0I9SBM1-F1
#
_entry.id   AF-A0A0I9SBM1-F1
#
_cell.length_a   1.000
_cell.length_b   1.000
_cell.length_c   1.000
_cell.angle_alpha   90.00
_cell.angle_beta   90.00
_cell.angle_gamma   90.00
#
_symmetry.space_group_name_H-M   'P 1'
#
loop_
_entity.id
_entity.type
_entity.pdbx_description
1 polymer ?
#
loop_
_entity_poly.entity_id
_entity_poly.type
_entity_poly.pdbx_seq_one_letter_code
_entity_poly.pdbx_strand_id
1 'polypeptide(L)'
;DLMSKHIKKNRLLFTTDCRQGIDEADVIYIAVGTPQQTDGSANLQYIEQVALDIANNLKKDSIVVIKSTVPVGTNDHVKNLIQQNLKANVKISMVSNPEFLREGSAIHDSFYGDRIVIGADDTKTADVMEEVNKPFN
;
A
#
# COMPACT_ATOMS: atom_id res chain seq x y z
N ASP A 1 -12.75 19.97 1.81
CA ASP A 1 -13.61 19.79 0.63
C ASP A 1 -13.45 18.48 -0.12
N LEU A 2 -12.24 18.12 -0.55
CA LEU A 2 -12.00 16.88 -1.33
C LEU A 2 -12.50 15.61 -0.61
N MET A 3 -12.09 15.41 0.65
CA MET A 3 -12.53 14.28 1.47
C MET A 3 -14.06 14.20 1.57
N SER A 4 -14.71 15.29 2.00
CA SER A 4 -16.17 15.36 2.16
C SER A 4 -16.92 15.06 0.85
N LYS A 5 -16.40 15.49 -0.30
CA LYS A 5 -16.96 15.18 -1.63
C LYS A 5 -16.92 13.68 -1.94
N HIS A 6 -15.82 13.01 -1.61
CA HIS A 6 -15.66 11.58 -1.91
C HIS A 6 -16.43 10.68 -0.95
N ILE A 7 -16.55 11.08 0.33
CA ILE A 7 -17.44 10.44 1.31
C ILE A 7 -18.90 10.51 0.83
N LYS A 8 -19.40 11.71 0.48
CA LYS A 8 -20.78 11.89 -0.01
C LYS A 8 -21.10 11.10 -1.28
N LYS A 9 -20.09 10.73 -2.06
CA LYS A 9 -20.23 9.94 -3.29
C LYS A 9 -19.99 8.43 -3.08
N ASN A 10 -19.80 7.98 -1.83
CA ASN A 10 -19.45 6.60 -1.49
C ASN A 10 -18.19 6.07 -2.23
N ARG A 11 -17.25 6.97 -2.54
CA ARG A 11 -15.95 6.63 -3.16
C ARG A 11 -14.80 6.64 -2.15
N LEU A 12 -15.09 6.99 -0.89
CA LEU A 12 -14.14 6.99 0.22
C LEU A 12 -14.92 6.57 1.46
N LEU A 13 -14.47 5.51 2.11
CA LEU A 13 -15.00 5.02 3.38
C LEU A 13 -13.85 4.95 4.39
N PHE A 14 -14.17 5.21 5.66
CA PHE A 14 -13.24 5.04 6.77
C PHE A 14 -13.80 3.96 7.70
N THR A 15 -12.92 3.06 8.11
CA THR A 15 -13.26 1.97 9.02
C THR A 15 -12.04 1.62 9.86
N THR A 16 -12.26 1.11 11.05
CA THR A 16 -11.24 0.49 11.90
C THR A 16 -11.24 -1.04 11.79
N ASP A 17 -12.21 -1.60 11.06
CA ASP A 17 -12.27 -3.03 10.75
C ASP A 17 -11.45 -3.30 9.48
N CYS A 18 -10.23 -3.83 9.67
CA CYS A 18 -9.31 -4.11 8.57
C CYS A 18 -9.90 -5.07 7.53
N ARG A 19 -10.79 -5.99 7.93
CA ARG A 19 -11.43 -6.95 7.03
C ARG A 19 -12.17 -6.25 5.90
N GLN A 20 -12.89 -5.18 6.21
CA GLN A 20 -13.67 -4.41 5.23
C GLN A 20 -12.80 -3.70 4.18
N GLY A 21 -11.53 -3.43 4.50
CA GLY A 21 -10.59 -2.80 3.57
C GLY A 21 -9.72 -3.80 2.79
N ILE A 22 -9.73 -5.08 3.17
CA ILE A 22 -8.78 -6.09 2.66
C ILE A 22 -9.48 -7.18 1.84
N ASP A 23 -10.62 -7.69 2.29
CA ASP A 23 -11.11 -9.00 1.82
C ASP A 23 -11.33 -9.08 0.31
N GLU A 24 -11.88 -8.02 -0.27
CA GLU A 24 -12.20 -7.88 -1.70
C GLU A 24 -11.43 -6.74 -2.39
N ALA A 25 -10.32 -6.27 -1.83
CA ALA A 25 -9.53 -5.19 -2.43
C ALA A 25 -8.69 -5.69 -3.61
N ASP A 26 -8.71 -5.02 -4.77
CA ASP A 26 -7.80 -5.36 -5.88
C ASP A 26 -6.36 -4.88 -5.62
N VAL A 27 -6.24 -3.74 -4.94
CA VAL A 27 -4.97 -3.08 -4.59
C VAL A 27 -5.04 -2.62 -3.15
N ILE A 28 -4.04 -2.99 -2.35
CA ILE A 28 -3.93 -2.66 -0.92
C ILE A 28 -2.67 -1.84 -0.70
N TYR A 29 -2.82 -0.59 -0.27
CA TYR A 29 -1.70 0.29 0.06
C TYR A 29 -1.34 0.19 1.55
N ILE A 30 -0.09 -0.19 1.84
CA ILE A 30 0.52 -0.08 3.16
C ILE A 30 1.19 1.29 3.24
N ALA A 31 0.57 2.18 4.03
CA ALA A 31 1.00 3.57 4.23
C ALA A 31 1.15 3.91 5.72
N VAL A 32 1.51 2.94 6.55
CA VAL A 32 1.78 3.14 7.98
C VAL A 32 3.15 3.79 8.18
N GLY A 33 3.35 4.43 9.33
CA GLY A 33 4.64 5.00 9.69
C GLY A 33 5.71 3.96 9.96
N THR A 34 6.95 4.29 9.62
CA THR A 34 8.17 3.51 9.88
C THR A 34 9.17 4.36 10.66
N PRO A 35 8.87 4.70 11.93
CA PRO A 35 9.76 5.55 12.73
C PRO A 35 11.12 4.88 12.89
N GLN A 36 12.18 5.69 13.04
CA GLN A 36 13.51 5.17 13.32
C GLN A 36 13.58 4.64 14.76
N GLN A 37 14.34 3.57 14.94
CA GLN A 37 14.74 3.03 16.25
C GLN A 37 15.90 3.82 16.84
N THR A 38 16.27 3.50 18.08
CA THR A 38 17.39 4.15 18.79
C THR A 38 18.74 3.96 18.08
N ASP A 39 18.89 2.91 17.28
CA ASP A 39 20.08 2.63 16.47
C ASP A 39 20.02 3.20 15.05
N GLY A 40 18.95 3.93 14.71
CA GLY A 40 18.73 4.52 13.39
C GLY A 40 18.09 3.59 12.35
N SER A 41 17.89 2.31 12.69
CA SER A 41 17.18 1.36 11.80
C SER A 41 15.69 1.70 11.71
N ALA A 42 15.02 1.33 10.61
CA ALA A 42 13.58 1.52 10.48
C ALA A 42 12.82 0.51 11.37
N ASN A 43 11.84 0.97 12.14
CA ASN A 43 10.92 0.09 12.85
C ASN A 43 9.86 -0.46 11.87
N LEU A 44 9.94 -1.77 11.60
CA LEU A 44 9.04 -2.47 10.67
C LEU A 44 7.82 -3.09 11.35
N GLN A 45 7.69 -3.01 12.68
CA GLN A 45 6.61 -3.66 13.44
C GLN A 45 5.22 -3.35 12.89
N TYR A 46 4.96 -2.09 12.51
CA TYR A 46 3.65 -1.68 11.98
C TYR A 46 3.37 -2.30 10.61
N ILE A 47 4.39 -2.42 9.76
CA ILE A 47 4.25 -3.04 8.44
C ILE A 47 4.04 -4.55 8.60
N GLU A 48 4.78 -5.19 9.51
CA GLU A 48 4.62 -6.62 9.81
C GLU A 48 3.22 -6.92 10.36
N GLN A 49 2.68 -6.07 11.23
CA GLN A 49 1.31 -6.22 11.71
C GLN A 49 0.29 -6.13 10.57
N VAL A 50 0.43 -5.13 9.67
CA VAL A 50 -0.45 -5.01 8.50
C VAL A 50 -0.30 -6.21 7.57
N ALA A 51 0.91 -6.75 7.41
CA ALA A 51 1.15 -7.96 6.63
C ALA A 51 0.37 -9.17 7.19
N LEU A 52 0.36 -9.34 8.51
CA LEU A 52 -0.43 -10.39 9.18
C LEU A 52 -1.94 -10.13 9.03
N ASP A 53 -2.38 -8.87 9.12
CA ASP A 53 -3.79 -8.51 8.93
C ASP A 53 -4.25 -8.83 7.50
N ILE A 54 -3.42 -8.55 6.49
CA ILE A 54 -3.67 -8.95 5.10
C ILE A 54 -3.78 -10.47 5.01
N ALA A 55 -2.79 -11.21 5.52
CA ALA A 55 -2.75 -12.67 5.42
C ALA A 55 -3.99 -13.35 6.05
N ASN A 56 -4.51 -12.78 7.13
CA ASN A 56 -5.67 -13.31 7.85
C ASN A 56 -7.02 -12.98 7.21
N ASN A 57 -7.11 -11.90 6.42
CA ASN A 57 -8.39 -11.38 5.93
C ASN A 57 -8.56 -11.45 4.40
N LEU A 58 -7.48 -11.66 3.64
CA LEU A 58 -7.51 -11.68 2.18
C LEU A 58 -8.33 -12.85 1.63
N LYS A 59 -9.26 -12.58 0.71
CA LYS A 59 -10.12 -13.60 0.09
C LYS A 59 -9.95 -13.73 -1.41
N LYS A 60 -9.26 -12.79 -2.07
CA LYS A 60 -8.95 -12.85 -3.50
C LYS A 60 -7.52 -12.44 -3.82
N ASP A 61 -7.08 -12.77 -5.02
CA ASP A 61 -5.78 -12.34 -5.56
C ASP A 61 -5.71 -10.81 -5.56
N SER A 62 -4.62 -10.26 -5.04
CA SER A 62 -4.50 -8.81 -4.80
C SER A 62 -3.07 -8.30 -4.98
N ILE A 63 -2.94 -7.01 -5.29
CA ILE A 63 -1.65 -6.32 -5.33
C ILE A 63 -1.43 -5.60 -3.99
N VAL A 64 -0.32 -5.89 -3.31
CA VAL A 64 0.07 -5.22 -2.08
C VAL A 64 1.16 -4.20 -2.41
N VAL A 65 0.86 -2.93 -2.15
CA VAL A 65 1.71 -1.79 -2.47
C VAL A 65 2.32 -1.25 -1.18
N ILE A 66 3.64 -1.29 -1.07
CA ILE A 66 4.36 -0.61 0.00
C ILE A 66 4.63 0.83 -0.44
N LYS A 67 3.94 1.76 0.23
CA LYS A 67 4.12 3.20 0.08
C LYS A 67 4.96 3.79 1.21
N SER A 68 4.88 3.18 2.40
CA SER A 68 5.75 3.51 3.53
C SER A 68 7.23 3.52 3.14
N THR A 69 7.98 4.47 3.67
CA THR A 69 9.43 4.55 3.48
C THR A 69 10.11 3.39 4.22
N VAL A 70 10.68 2.45 3.48
CA VAL A 70 11.26 1.22 4.02
C VAL A 70 12.67 0.97 3.46
N PRO A 71 13.53 0.23 4.19
CA PRO A 71 14.78 -0.27 3.64
C PRO A 71 14.57 -1.18 2.43
N VAL A 72 15.63 -1.30 1.62
CA VAL A 72 15.67 -2.29 0.52
C VAL A 72 15.53 -3.70 1.10
N GLY A 73 14.76 -4.56 0.42
CA GLY A 73 14.47 -5.93 0.84
C GLY A 73 13.21 -6.08 1.71
N THR A 74 12.62 -4.98 2.20
CA THR A 74 11.37 -5.06 2.98
C THR A 74 10.20 -5.60 2.16
N ASN A 75 10.15 -5.37 0.85
CA ASN A 75 9.12 -5.97 -0.02
C ASN A 75 9.15 -7.50 0.04
N ASP A 76 10.33 -8.12 -0.06
CA ASP A 76 10.47 -9.58 -0.02
C ASP A 76 10.14 -10.14 1.36
N HIS A 77 10.56 -9.45 2.42
CA HIS A 77 10.20 -9.80 3.80
C HIS A 77 8.69 -9.81 4.00
N VAL A 78 8.00 -8.74 3.60
CA VAL A 78 6.53 -8.63 3.71
C VAL A 78 5.83 -9.69 2.85
N LYS A 79 6.30 -9.92 1.61
CA LYS A 79 5.77 -10.97 0.73
C LYS A 79 5.81 -12.34 1.41
N ASN A 80 6.97 -12.70 1.95
CA ASN A 80 7.17 -13.97 2.64
C ASN A 80 6.29 -14.08 3.88
N LEU A 81 6.20 -13.00 4.67
CA LEU A 81 5.38 -12.96 5.88
C LEU A 81 3.89 -13.17 5.56
N ILE A 82 3.38 -12.50 4.51
CA ILE A 82 2.00 -12.69 4.07
C ILE A 82 1.80 -14.13 3.60
N GLN A 83 2.64 -14.61 2.68
CA GLN A 83 2.51 -15.94 2.07
C GLN A 83 2.54 -17.08 3.08
N GLN A 84 3.38 -16.98 4.11
CA GLN A 84 3.47 -17.98 5.18
C GLN A 84 2.23 -18.03 6.08
N ASN A 85 1.44 -16.95 6.13
CA ASN A 85 0.31 -16.81 7.05
C ASN A 85 -1.05 -16.82 6.35
N LEU A 86 -1.09 -16.83 5.01
CA LEU A 86 -2.32 -16.83 4.22
C LEU A 86 -3.27 -17.95 4.66
N LYS A 87 -4.54 -17.57 4.88
CA LYS A 87 -5.61 -18.52 5.23
C LYS A 87 -6.38 -19.03 4.02
N ALA A 88 -6.36 -18.26 2.93
CA ALA A 88 -7.02 -18.60 1.67
C ALA A 88 -5.99 -18.97 0.60
N ASN A 89 -6.42 -19.78 -0.39
CA ASN A 89 -5.61 -20.10 -1.56
C ASN A 89 -5.68 -18.95 -2.58
N VAL A 90 -4.96 -17.87 -2.28
CA VAL A 90 -4.90 -16.65 -3.09
C VAL A 90 -3.45 -16.25 -3.33
N LYS A 91 -3.22 -15.46 -4.37
CA LYS A 91 -1.92 -14.94 -4.75
C LYS A 91 -1.80 -13.47 -4.42
N ILE A 92 -0.59 -13.06 -4.06
CA ILE A 92 -0.25 -11.64 -3.92
C ILE A 92 0.88 -11.27 -4.87
N SER A 93 0.77 -10.09 -5.46
CA SER A 93 1.88 -9.40 -6.13
C SER A 93 2.34 -8.24 -5.24
N MET A 94 3.65 -8.00 -5.20
CA MET A 94 4.21 -6.88 -4.43
C MET A 94 4.57 -5.72 -5.36
N VAL A 95 4.35 -4.51 -4.87
CA VAL A 95 4.77 -3.28 -5.53
C VAL A 95 5.44 -2.37 -4.51
N SER A 96 6.56 -1.75 -4.90
CA SER A 96 7.07 -0.55 -4.23
C SER A 96 6.55 0.67 -4.98
N ASN A 97 5.81 1.54 -4.30
CA ASN A 97 5.36 2.82 -4.85
C ASN A 97 5.61 3.91 -3.81
N PRO A 98 6.87 4.37 -3.66
CA PRO A 98 7.24 5.33 -2.64
C PRO A 98 6.55 6.67 -2.86
N GLU A 99 6.49 7.45 -1.79
CA GLU A 99 5.90 8.78 -1.79
C GLU A 99 6.98 9.88 -1.70
N PHE A 100 6.69 11.04 -2.27
CA PHE A 100 7.59 12.21 -2.29
C PHE A 100 6.82 13.48 -1.89
N LEU A 101 5.88 13.35 -0.95
CA LEU A 101 4.98 14.40 -0.52
C LEU A 101 5.64 15.25 0.56
N ARG A 102 5.34 16.55 0.56
CA ARG A 102 5.73 17.45 1.64
C ARG A 102 4.53 17.75 2.54
N GLU A 103 4.78 17.79 3.84
CA GLU A 103 3.76 18.17 4.81
C GLU A 103 3.25 19.60 4.51
N GLY A 104 1.93 19.78 4.57
CA GLY A 104 1.29 21.05 4.19
C GLY A 104 0.99 21.23 2.70
N SER A 105 1.66 20.51 1.79
CA SER A 105 1.40 20.55 0.33
C SER A 105 1.05 19.19 -0.28
N ALA A 106 0.86 18.15 0.53
CA ALA A 106 0.66 16.78 0.07
C ALA A 106 -0.44 16.60 -1.00
N ILE A 107 -1.54 17.34 -0.93
CA ILE A 107 -2.59 17.29 -1.98
C ILE A 107 -2.05 17.83 -3.29
N HIS A 108 -1.40 19.00 -3.28
CA HIS A 108 -0.80 19.59 -4.48
C HIS A 108 0.29 18.68 -5.05
N ASP A 109 1.18 18.18 -4.20
CA ASP A 109 2.29 17.30 -4.61
C ASP A 109 1.79 15.96 -5.19
N SER A 110 0.59 15.50 -4.81
CA SER A 110 -0.02 14.30 -5.41
C SER A 110 -0.51 14.52 -6.85
N PHE A 111 -0.94 15.73 -7.21
CA PHE A 111 -1.45 16.05 -8.55
C PHE A 111 -0.39 16.64 -9.49
N TYR A 112 0.68 17.21 -8.93
CA TYR A 112 1.70 17.95 -9.67
C TYR A 112 3.12 17.53 -9.29
N GLY A 113 3.29 16.29 -8.81
CA GLY A 113 4.60 15.74 -8.49
C GLY A 113 5.45 15.54 -9.74
N ASP A 114 6.78 15.61 -9.59
CA ASP A 114 7.70 15.52 -10.73
C ASP A 114 7.65 14.17 -11.47
N ARG A 115 7.38 13.09 -10.73
CA ARG A 115 7.33 11.70 -11.23
C ARG A 115 6.64 10.76 -10.25
N ILE A 116 6.12 9.65 -10.78
CA ILE A 116 5.63 8.51 -10.00
C ILE A 116 6.59 7.35 -10.21
N VAL A 117 7.08 6.74 -9.11
CA VAL A 117 8.00 5.60 -9.16
C VAL A 117 7.21 4.33 -8.83
N ILE A 118 7.28 3.33 -9.73
CA ILE A 118 6.63 2.03 -9.58
C ILE A 118 7.70 0.95 -9.75
N GLY A 119 7.93 0.17 -8.70
CA GLY A 119 8.75 -1.05 -8.74
C GLY A 119 7.86 -2.27 -8.61
N ALA A 120 7.81 -3.12 -9.63
CA ALA A 120 7.03 -4.36 -9.67
C ALA A 120 7.86 -5.50 -10.29
N ASP A 121 7.57 -6.74 -9.89
CA ASP A 121 8.28 -7.94 -10.36
C ASP A 121 7.85 -8.39 -11.77
N ASP A 122 6.68 -7.94 -12.24
CA ASP A 122 6.11 -8.35 -13.51
C ASP A 122 5.31 -7.23 -14.19
N THR A 123 5.24 -7.29 -15.52
CA THR A 123 4.58 -6.27 -16.35
C THR A 123 3.09 -6.17 -16.07
N LYS A 124 2.39 -7.29 -15.82
CA LYS A 124 0.94 -7.25 -15.57
C LYS A 124 0.63 -6.46 -14.29
N THR A 125 1.41 -6.65 -13.22
CA THR A 125 1.29 -5.87 -11.99
C THR A 125 1.64 -4.40 -12.26
N ALA A 126 2.69 -4.12 -13.03
CA ALA A 126 3.07 -2.76 -13.41
C ALA A 126 1.95 -2.04 -14.19
N ASP A 127 1.32 -2.70 -15.16
CA ASP A 127 0.24 -2.12 -15.99
C ASP A 127 -0.98 -1.74 -15.14
N VAL A 128 -1.35 -2.57 -14.15
CA VAL A 128 -2.43 -2.23 -13.21
C VAL A 128 -2.07 -0.97 -12.41
N MET A 129 -0.83 -0.86 -11.95
CA MET A 129 -0.37 0.31 -11.22
C MET A 129 -0.27 1.56 -12.10
N GLU A 130 0.06 1.40 -13.39
CA GLU A 130 0.01 2.49 -14.36
C GLU A 130 -1.43 3.01 -14.51
N GLU A 131 -2.42 2.12 -14.70
CA GLU A 131 -3.83 2.53 -14.81
C GLU A 131 -4.35 3.20 -13.53
N VAL A 132 -3.94 2.74 -12.34
CA VAL A 132 -4.26 3.40 -11.06
C VAL A 132 -3.72 4.83 -11.01
N ASN A 133 -2.51 5.05 -11.56
CA ASN A 133 -1.82 6.34 -11.50
C ASN A 133 -2.10 7.27 -12.70
N LYS A 134 -2.70 6.75 -13.77
CA LYS A 134 -3.02 7.46 -15.02
C LYS A 134 -3.73 8.81 -14.83
N PRO A 135 -4.65 9.00 -13.87
CA PRO A 135 -5.29 10.31 -13.66
C PRO A 135 -4.37 11.41 -13.11
N PHE A 136 -3.16 11.06 -12.66
CA PHE A 136 -2.15 12.00 -12.15
C PHE A 136 -1.10 12.40 -13.19
N ASN A 137 -1.16 11.82 -14.39
CA ASN A 137 -0.33 12.16 -15.55
C ASN A 137 -1.05 13.12 -16.50
#